data_AF-T1GVN5-F1
#
_entry.id   AF-T1GVN5-F1
#
_cell.length_a   1.000
_cell.length_b   1.000
_cell.length_c   1.000
_cell.angle_alpha   90.00
_cell.angle_beta   90.00
_cell.angle_gamma   90.00
#
_symmetry.space_group_name_H-M   'P 1'
#
loop_
_entity.id
_entity.type
_entity.pdbx_description
1 polymer ?
#
loop_
_entity_poly.entity_id
_entity_poly.type
_entity_poly.pdbx_seq_one_letter_code
_entity_poly.pdbx_strand_id
1 'polypeptide(L)'
;MACSNKGFFVHINSVDDVKVKVAQYALVMARPMIMYQADHPVYWSSVFLAGKSSGLGPNNEQKRRLVTTVSAPIFDRRNYSVREAKLLGVVGTDVPIEEIIKIIPQHKLGPNGYAFIVDNNGRQEDD
;
A
#
# COMPACT_ATOMS: atom_id res chain seq x y z
N MET A 1 0.59 8.16 31.58
CA MET A 1 1.06 8.90 30.40
C MET A 1 0.33 8.50 29.12
N ALA A 2 0.37 7.23 28.69
CA ALA A 2 -0.29 6.79 27.44
C ALA A 2 -1.82 7.03 27.41
N CYS A 3 -2.55 6.72 28.49
CA CYS A 3 -4.00 6.93 28.55
C CYS A 3 -4.39 8.40 28.42
N SER A 4 -3.61 9.31 29.02
CA SER A 4 -3.85 10.76 28.96
C SER A 4 -3.70 11.32 27.53
N ASN A 5 -2.85 10.69 26.72
CA ASN A 5 -2.56 11.12 25.34
C ASN A 5 -3.33 10.31 24.29
N LYS A 6 -4.35 9.52 24.68
CA LYS A 6 -5.10 8.60 23.80
C LYS A 6 -4.18 7.62 23.04
N GLY A 7 -3.02 7.34 23.60
CA GLY A 7 -1.99 6.48 23.01
C GLY A 7 -2.20 5.02 23.37
N PHE A 8 -1.12 4.26 23.26
CA PHE A 8 -1.07 2.83 23.55
C PHE A 8 0.22 2.50 24.29
N PHE A 9 0.13 1.57 25.24
CA PHE A 9 1.26 1.12 26.03
C PHE A 9 1.40 -0.39 25.89
N VAL A 10 2.61 -0.84 25.57
CA VAL A 10 2.97 -2.26 25.48
C VAL A 10 4.30 -2.47 26.18
N HIS A 11 4.40 -3.60 26.86
CA HIS A 11 5.64 -4.03 27.48
C HIS A 11 6.33 -5.08 26.60
N ILE A 12 7.62 -4.90 26.30
CA ILE A 12 8.40 -5.81 25.45
C ILE A 12 9.23 -6.71 26.36
N ASN A 13 8.96 -8.02 26.32
CA ASN A 13 9.61 -9.01 27.17
C ASN A 13 10.74 -9.76 26.46
N SER A 14 10.59 -9.96 25.14
CA SER A 14 11.54 -10.65 24.28
C SER A 14 11.76 -9.87 22.99
N VAL A 15 12.92 -10.07 22.36
CA VAL A 15 13.29 -9.47 21.07
C VAL A 15 12.35 -9.92 19.95
N ASP A 16 11.79 -11.12 20.05
CA ASP A 16 10.84 -11.67 19.07
C ASP A 16 9.51 -10.90 19.06
N ASP A 17 9.10 -10.36 20.21
CA ASP A 17 7.86 -9.60 20.36
C ASP A 17 7.94 -8.20 19.76
N VAL A 18 9.15 -7.65 19.56
CA VAL A 18 9.36 -6.25 19.18
C VAL A 18 8.60 -5.95 17.89
N LYS A 19 8.74 -6.80 16.88
CA LYS A 19 8.13 -6.60 15.56
C LYS A 19 6.60 -6.56 15.66
N VAL A 20 6.01 -7.48 16.43
CA VAL A 20 4.56 -7.58 16.60
C VAL A 20 4.01 -6.39 17.40
N LYS A 21 4.68 -6.03 18.51
CA LYS A 21 4.24 -4.94 19.40
C LYS A 21 4.38 -3.57 18.75
N VAL A 22 5.43 -3.34 17.97
CA VAL A 22 5.60 -2.08 17.22
C VAL A 22 4.56 -1.97 16.11
N ALA A 23 4.23 -3.07 15.41
CA ALA A 23 3.22 -3.04 14.36
C ALA A 23 1.82 -2.63 14.88
N GLN A 24 1.49 -2.94 16.13
CA GLN A 24 0.20 -2.53 16.74
C GLN A 24 0.02 -1.00 16.83
N TYR A 25 1.11 -0.22 16.80
CA TYR A 25 1.04 1.23 16.77
C TYR A 25 0.25 1.75 15.55
N ALA A 26 0.38 1.08 14.40
CA ALA A 26 -0.36 1.45 13.19
C ALA A 26 -1.89 1.40 13.40
N LEU A 27 -2.39 0.43 14.19
CA LEU A 27 -3.82 0.31 14.49
C LEU A 27 -4.34 1.49 15.32
N VAL A 28 -3.51 2.05 16.20
CA VAL A 28 -3.86 3.22 17.01
C VAL A 28 -3.93 4.47 16.13
N MET A 29 -2.96 4.63 15.23
CA MET A 29 -2.92 5.73 14.26
C MET A 29 -4.05 5.65 13.24
N ALA A 30 -4.55 4.45 12.92
CA ALA A 30 -5.66 4.26 11.99
C ALA A 30 -7.03 4.68 12.56
N ARG A 31 -7.20 4.79 13.89
CA ARG A 31 -8.50 5.05 14.53
C ARG A 31 -9.25 6.28 13.98
N PRO A 32 -8.61 7.44 13.77
CA PRO A 32 -9.30 8.60 13.21
C PRO A 32 -9.82 8.36 11.80
N MET A 33 -9.06 7.66 10.94
CA MET A 33 -9.53 7.33 9.59
C MET A 33 -10.78 6.45 9.65
N ILE A 34 -10.81 5.46 10.54
CA ILE A 34 -11.94 4.54 10.70
C ILE A 34 -13.21 5.26 11.20
N MET A 35 -13.06 6.19 12.14
CA MET A 35 -14.21 6.81 12.83
C MET A 35 -14.80 8.01 12.09
N TYR A 36 -13.96 8.79 11.41
CA TYR A 36 -14.35 10.11 10.90
C TYR A 36 -14.38 10.19 9.37
N GLN A 37 -13.70 9.28 8.65
CA GLN A 37 -13.72 9.27 7.20
C GLN A 37 -14.82 8.35 6.67
N ALA A 38 -15.78 8.94 5.95
CA ALA A 38 -16.77 8.17 5.18
C ALA A 38 -16.14 7.62 3.89
N ASP A 39 -15.17 8.36 3.35
CA ASP A 39 -14.45 8.04 2.13
C ASP A 39 -12.97 7.80 2.44
N HIS A 40 -12.46 6.67 1.95
CA HIS A 40 -11.11 6.20 2.25
C HIS A 40 -10.31 6.22 0.95
N PRO A 41 -9.29 7.08 0.84
CA PRO A 41 -8.54 7.22 -0.39
C PRO A 41 -7.77 5.93 -0.68
N VAL A 42 -7.69 5.63 -1.96
CA VAL A 42 -6.80 4.60 -2.49
C VAL A 42 -5.39 5.16 -2.56
N TYR A 43 -4.40 4.34 -2.19
CA TYR A 43 -2.99 4.73 -2.14
C TYR A 43 -2.16 3.93 -3.16
N TRP A 44 -1.37 4.64 -3.96
CA TRP A 44 -0.41 4.05 -4.89
C TRP A 44 0.95 3.92 -4.21
N SER A 45 1.51 2.72 -4.19
CA SER A 45 2.87 2.53 -3.72
C SER A 45 3.86 3.05 -4.75
N SER A 46 5.04 3.46 -4.28
CA SER A 46 6.17 3.64 -5.20
C SER A 46 6.44 2.33 -5.95
N VAL A 47 7.00 2.43 -7.15
CA VAL A 47 7.54 1.28 -7.87
C VAL A 47 8.45 0.43 -6.97
N PHE A 48 8.19 -0.88 -6.95
CA PHE A 48 9.06 -1.85 -6.32
C PHE A 48 9.17 -3.12 -7.16
N LEU A 49 10.19 -3.92 -6.84
CA LEU A 49 10.43 -5.18 -7.52
C LEU A 49 9.50 -6.26 -6.96
N ALA A 50 8.47 -6.63 -7.72
CA ALA A 50 7.65 -7.78 -7.37
C ALA A 50 8.51 -9.05 -7.40
N GLY A 51 8.39 -9.84 -6.33
CA GLY A 51 8.96 -11.18 -6.25
C GLY A 51 8.38 -12.09 -7.34
N LYS A 52 8.92 -13.31 -7.48
CA LYS A 52 8.52 -14.28 -8.50
C LYS A 52 6.99 -14.42 -8.53
N SER A 53 6.33 -13.74 -9.48
CA SER A 53 4.93 -14.00 -9.74
C SER A 53 4.88 -15.45 -10.19
N SER A 54 4.24 -16.31 -9.41
CA SER A 54 3.75 -17.60 -9.88
C SER A 54 2.60 -17.27 -10.86
N GLY A 55 2.95 -16.65 -11.98
CA GLY A 55 2.06 -16.45 -13.09
C GLY A 55 1.84 -17.80 -13.71
N LEU A 56 0.58 -18.23 -13.77
CA LEU A 56 0.08 -19.34 -14.58
C LEU A 56 0.23 -19.05 -16.09
N GLY A 57 1.40 -18.57 -16.51
CA GLY A 57 1.79 -18.41 -17.90
C GLY A 57 2.62 -19.62 -18.34
N PRO A 58 2.46 -20.12 -19.57
CA PRO A 58 3.10 -21.35 -20.04
C PRO A 58 4.63 -21.28 -20.14
N ASN A 59 5.25 -20.14 -19.83
CA ASN A 59 6.69 -19.93 -19.93
C ASN A 59 7.26 -19.61 -18.54
N ASN A 60 7.93 -20.61 -17.96
CA ASN A 60 8.65 -20.58 -16.68
C ASN A 60 9.87 -19.63 -16.69
N GLU A 61 9.69 -18.37 -17.08
CA GLU A 61 10.69 -17.34 -16.86
C GLU A 61 10.39 -16.65 -15.53
N GLN A 62 11.22 -16.95 -14.54
CA GLN A 62 11.25 -16.30 -13.23
C GLN A 62 11.73 -14.85 -13.37
N LYS A 63 10.98 -14.02 -14.10
CA LYS A 63 11.33 -12.62 -14.33
C LYS A 63 10.78 -11.79 -13.18
N ARG A 64 11.68 -11.18 -12.40
CA ARG A 64 11.30 -10.11 -11.47
C ARG A 64 10.78 -8.95 -12.31
N ARG A 65 9.64 -8.38 -11.94
CA ARG A 65 9.00 -7.27 -12.67
C ARG A 65 8.82 -6.08 -11.74
N LEU A 66 8.92 -4.89 -12.31
CA LEU A 66 8.62 -3.66 -11.59
C LEU A 66 7.10 -3.48 -11.58
N VAL A 67 6.55 -3.27 -10.39
CA VAL A 67 5.11 -3.07 -10.18
C VAL A 67 4.89 -1.87 -9.28
N THR A 68 3.73 -1.24 -9.44
CA THR A 68 3.13 -0.35 -8.45
C THR A 68 1.87 -1.02 -7.90
N THR A 69 1.63 -0.93 -6.59
CA THR A 69 0.46 -1.52 -5.94
C THR A 69 -0.53 -0.43 -5.59
N VAL A 70 -1.78 -0.64 -6.01
CA VAL A 70 -2.92 0.17 -5.61
C VAL A 70 -3.54 -0.46 -4.38
N SER A 71 -3.53 0.24 -3.25
CA SER A 71 -3.96 -0.29 -1.96
C SER A 71 -5.11 0.49 -1.33
N ALA A 72 -6.03 -0.23 -0.69
CA ALA A 72 -7.18 0.35 0.00
C ALA A 72 -7.38 -0.36 1.35
N PRO A 73 -7.58 0.36 2.46
CA PRO A 73 -7.86 -0.24 3.75
C PRO A 73 -9.31 -0.72 3.85
N ILE A 74 -9.53 -1.81 4.59
CA ILE A 74 -10.85 -2.42 4.83
C ILE A 74 -11.17 -2.33 6.32
N PHE A 75 -12.35 -1.80 6.64
CA PHE A 75 -12.78 -1.54 8.01
C PHE A 75 -14.08 -2.26 8.36
N ASP A 76 -14.25 -2.56 9.65
CA ASP A 76 -15.54 -3.04 10.15
C ASP A 76 -16.53 -1.86 10.23
N ARG A 77 -17.62 -1.93 9.44
CA ARG A 77 -18.67 -0.89 9.39
C ARG A 77 -19.93 -1.26 10.18
N ARG A 78 -19.89 -2.35 10.95
CA ARG A 78 -21.05 -2.80 11.73
C ARG A 78 -21.43 -1.76 12.79
N ASN A 79 -22.73 -1.60 12.99
CA ASN A 79 -23.28 -0.60 13.89
C ASN A 79 -23.42 -1.19 15.31
N TYR A 80 -22.33 -1.16 16.08
CA TYR A 80 -22.33 -1.59 17.48
C TYR A 80 -22.68 -0.43 18.42
N SER A 81 -23.18 -0.74 19.62
CA SER A 81 -23.47 0.25 20.68
C SER A 81 -22.21 1.00 21.14
N VAL A 82 -21.03 0.40 20.95
CA VAL A 82 -19.73 1.03 21.13
C VAL A 82 -19.06 1.15 19.77
N ARG A 83 -18.74 2.38 19.35
CA ARG A 83 -17.96 2.62 18.13
C ARG A 83 -16.50 2.22 18.38
N GLU A 84 -16.18 0.96 18.11
CA GLU A 84 -14.80 0.48 18.08
C GLU A 84 -14.20 0.67 16.69
N ALA A 85 -13.08 1.38 16.60
CA ALA A 85 -12.37 1.60 15.35
C ALA A 85 -11.52 0.37 15.00
N LYS A 86 -12.06 -0.53 14.19
CA LYS A 86 -11.38 -1.78 13.79
C LYS A 86 -10.99 -1.80 12.32
N LEU A 87 -9.67 -1.82 12.08
CA LEU A 87 -9.07 -2.16 10.78
C LEU A 87 -9.09 -3.68 10.62
N LEU A 88 -9.71 -4.18 9.54
CA LEU A 88 -9.76 -5.61 9.22
C LEU A 88 -8.54 -6.04 8.41
N GLY A 89 -8.06 -5.16 7.52
CA GLY A 89 -6.90 -5.43 6.68
C GLY A 89 -6.73 -4.39 5.59
N VAL A 90 -5.88 -4.71 4.62
CA VAL A 90 -5.62 -3.88 3.43
C VAL A 90 -5.74 -4.79 2.22
N VAL A 91 -6.47 -4.35 1.21
CA VAL A 91 -6.47 -4.99 -0.12
C VAL A 91 -5.51 -4.22 -1.02
N GLY A 92 -4.74 -4.94 -1.81
CA GLY A 92 -3.81 -4.38 -2.79
C GLY A 92 -3.95 -5.11 -4.12
N THR A 93 -3.84 -4.38 -5.22
CA THR A 93 -3.69 -4.95 -6.57
C THR A 93 -2.44 -4.41 -7.22
N ASP A 94 -1.63 -5.31 -7.77
CA ASP A 94 -0.37 -4.95 -8.43
C ASP A 94 -0.63 -4.62 -9.90
N VAL A 95 -0.09 -3.49 -10.34
CA VAL A 95 -0.10 -3.02 -11.73
C VAL A 95 1.33 -3.08 -12.24
N PRO A 96 1.66 -3.94 -13.22
CA PRO A 96 2.98 -3.97 -13.83
C PRO A 96 3.25 -2.67 -14.60
N ILE A 97 4.46 -2.13 -14.51
CA ILE A 97 4.84 -0.92 -15.24
C ILE A 97 4.72 -1.15 -16.75
N GLU A 98 4.94 -2.38 -17.22
CA GLU A 98 4.79 -2.71 -18.64
C GLU A 98 3.35 -2.49 -19.15
N GLU A 99 2.33 -2.63 -18.28
CA GLU A 99 0.95 -2.30 -18.66
C GLU A 99 0.71 -0.79 -18.71
N ILE A 100 1.38 -0.01 -17.85
CA ILE A 100 1.30 1.45 -17.84
C ILE A 100 1.95 2.01 -19.11
N ILE A 101 3.12 1.50 -19.50
CA ILE A 101 3.85 1.94 -20.69
C ILE A 101 3.03 1.73 -21.97
N LYS A 102 2.25 0.64 -22.06
CA LYS A 102 1.39 0.38 -23.24
C LYS A 102 0.30 1.44 -23.45
N ILE A 103 -0.10 2.16 -22.41
CA ILE A 103 -1.11 3.22 -22.48
C ILE A 103 -0.49 4.51 -23.05
N ILE A 104 0.83 4.66 -22.93
CA ILE A 104 1.55 5.84 -23.43
C ILE A 104 1.60 5.76 -24.96
N PRO A 105 1.08 6.77 -25.70
CA PRO A 105 1.08 6.74 -27.16
C PRO A 105 2.47 7.06 -27.72
N GLN A 106 3.40 6.10 -27.64
CA GLN A 106 4.80 6.26 -28.05
C GLN A 106 4.95 6.78 -29.48
N HIS A 107 4.08 6.32 -30.41
CA HIS A 107 4.08 6.76 -31.80
C HIS A 107 3.76 8.25 -32.01
N LYS A 108 3.16 8.93 -31.02
CA LYS A 108 2.85 10.37 -31.07
C LYS A 108 3.95 11.25 -30.51
N LEU A 109 4.95 10.67 -29.83
CA LEU A 109 6.02 11.41 -29.15
C LEU A 109 7.17 11.77 -30.10
N GLY A 110 7.31 11.06 -31.22
CA GLY A 110 8.42 11.23 -32.16
C GLY A 110 9.72 10.55 -31.70
N PRO A 111 10.80 10.61 -32.50
CA PRO A 111 12.01 9.79 -32.28
C PRO A 111 12.77 10.04 -30.98
N ASN A 112 12.67 11.27 -30.44
CA ASN A 112 13.37 11.68 -29.20
C ASN A 112 12.41 11.97 -28.05
N GLY A 113 11.12 11.71 -28.22
CA GLY A 113 10.11 11.97 -27.19
C GLY A 113 10.05 10.82 -26.20
N TYR A 114 10.11 11.13 -24.92
CA TYR A 114 9.90 10.18 -23.82
C TYR A 114 8.82 10.72 -22.88
N ALA A 115 8.22 9.82 -22.11
CA ALA A 115 7.28 10.15 -21.06
C ALA A 115 7.84 9.60 -19.75
N PHE A 116 7.64 10.34 -18.68
CA PHE A 116 8.06 9.97 -17.33
C PHE A 116 6.90 10.18 -16.37
N ILE A 117 6.82 9.35 -15.34
CA ILE A 117 5.79 9.44 -14.29
C ILE A 117 6.47 9.82 -12.98
N VAL A 118 5.85 10.75 -12.24
CA VAL A 118 6.38 11.24 -10.96
C VAL A 118 5.31 11.14 -9.89
N ASP A 119 5.66 10.55 -8.75
CA ASP A 119 4.81 10.50 -7.56
C ASP A 119 4.80 11.87 -6.82
N ASN A 120 3.84 12.08 -5.93
CA ASN A 120 3.73 13.27 -5.07
C ASN A 120 4.97 13.53 -4.19
N ASN A 121 5.87 12.54 -4.06
CA ASN A 121 7.14 12.63 -3.37
C ASN A 121 8.33 12.99 -4.28
N GLY A 122 8.11 13.27 -5.56
CA GLY A 122 9.17 13.57 -6.53
C GLY A 122 9.98 12.35 -6.97
N ARG A 123 9.52 11.13 -6.67
CA ARG A 123 10.15 9.90 -7.18
C ARG A 123 9.70 9.67 -8.62
N GLN A 124 10.68 9.44 -9.49
CA GLN A 124 10.44 9.04 -10.87
C GLN A 124 10.15 7.55 -10.92
N GLU A 125 9.04 7.18 -11.55
CA GLU A 125 8.55 5.80 -11.70
C GLU A 125 8.89 5.25 -13.09
N ASP A 126 10.16 5.38 -13.48
CA ASP A 126 10.64 5.01 -14.81
C ASP A 126 11.61 3.82 -14.74
N ASP A 127 11.81 3.19 -15.90
CA ASP A 127 12.69 2.04 -16.17
C ASP A 127 14.16 2.23 -15.75
#